data_AF-A0A947ARB8-F1
#
_entry.id   AF-A0A947ARB8-F1
#
_cell.length_a   1.000
_cell.length_b   1.000
_cell.length_c   1.000
_cell.angle_alpha   90.00
_cell.angle_beta   90.00
_cell.angle_gamma   90.00
#
_symmetry.space_group_name_H-M   'P 1'
#
loop_
_entity.id
_entity.type
_entity.pdbx_description
1 polymer ?
#
loop_
_entity_poly.entity_id
_entity_poly.type
_entity_poly.pdbx_seq_one_letter_code
_entity_poly.pdbx_strand_id
1 'polypeptide(L)'
;MSANAEDLTVNYEEDGVLVVKELDKIILSKGAWATILFRYQNLSKATGEYGKDMYSIRRYQKRQGNYLPKSKFNISSPEQAKKIIDALQRWTKGK
;
A
#
# COMPACT_ATOMS: atom_id res chain seq x y z
N MET A 1 9.48 -11.94 -5.13
CA MET A 1 8.62 -12.50 -4.06
C MET A 1 9.43 -12.51 -2.78
N SER A 2 8.81 -12.26 -1.61
CA SER A 2 9.53 -12.26 -0.34
C SER A 2 8.97 -13.31 0.63
N ALA A 3 9.85 -13.91 1.43
CA ALA A 3 9.51 -14.79 2.54
C ALA A 3 8.97 -14.02 3.77
N ASN A 4 9.33 -12.74 3.91
CA ASN A 4 8.97 -11.88 5.04
C ASN A 4 8.01 -10.77 4.59
N ALA A 5 7.14 -10.32 5.50
CA ALA A 5 6.20 -9.26 5.17
C ALA A 5 6.90 -7.90 5.07
N GLU A 6 8.02 -7.77 5.79
CA GLU A 6 8.87 -6.59 5.89
C GLU A 6 9.59 -6.26 4.58
N ASP A 7 9.86 -7.25 3.73
CA ASP A 7 10.52 -7.00 2.44
C ASP A 7 9.50 -6.76 1.31
N LEU A 8 8.20 -6.87 1.58
CA LEU A 8 7.18 -6.50 0.60
C LEU A 8 7.18 -4.99 0.42
N THR A 9 7.25 -4.56 -0.84
CA THR A 9 7.30 -3.16 -1.24
C THR A 9 6.38 -2.87 -2.41
N VAL A 10 6.00 -1.60 -2.55
CA VAL A 10 5.28 -1.05 -3.70
C VAL A 10 6.15 -0.19 -4.60
N ASN A 11 7.44 -0.06 -4.32
CA ASN A 11 8.40 0.54 -5.24
C ASN A 11 8.32 -0.16 -6.60
N TYR A 12 8.27 0.64 -7.67
CA TYR A 12 8.24 0.13 -9.03
C TYR A 12 9.07 1.05 -9.93
N GLU A 13 10.01 0.44 -10.64
CA GLU A 13 10.86 1.09 -11.62
C GLU A 13 10.44 0.68 -13.03
N GLU A 14 10.39 1.65 -13.94
CA GLU A 14 10.15 1.47 -15.37
C GLU A 14 11.33 2.15 -16.10
N ASP A 15 12.08 1.39 -16.92
CA ASP A 15 13.25 1.88 -17.66
C ASP A 15 14.32 2.57 -16.78
N GLY A 16 14.54 2.06 -15.56
CA GLY A 16 15.49 2.63 -14.60
C GLY A 16 14.99 3.88 -13.86
N VAL A 17 13.73 4.27 -14.05
CA VAL A 17 13.09 5.40 -13.38
C VAL A 17 12.10 4.88 -12.33
N LEU A 18 12.23 5.33 -11.08
CA LEU A 18 11.30 5.01 -10.00
C LEU A 18 9.95 5.71 -10.19
N VAL A 19 9.04 5.05 -10.91
CA VAL A 19 7.72 5.61 -11.26
C VAL A 19 6.69 5.48 -10.13
N VAL A 20 6.91 4.56 -9.20
CA VAL A 20 6.14 4.44 -7.95
C VAL A 20 7.12 4.43 -6.80
N LYS A 21 7.06 5.43 -5.94
CA LYS A 21 7.94 5.58 -4.78
C LYS A 21 7.17 5.31 -3.50
N GLU A 22 7.52 4.22 -2.83
CA GLU A 22 7.10 3.93 -1.47
C GLU A 22 7.68 4.98 -0.51
N LEU A 23 6.82 5.55 0.33
CA LEU A 23 7.21 6.50 1.38
C LEU A 23 7.20 5.84 2.75
N ASP A 24 6.24 4.96 3.00
CA ASP A 24 6.07 4.27 4.27
C ASP A 24 5.17 3.03 4.11
N LYS A 25 5.20 2.14 5.11
CA LYS A 25 4.27 1.02 5.23
C LYS A 25 3.97 0.63 6.67
N ILE A 26 2.75 0.15 6.88
CA ILE A 26 2.29 -0.41 8.15
C ILE A 26 1.79 -1.82 7.90
N ILE A 27 2.34 -2.78 8.65
CA ILE A 27 1.88 -4.16 8.59
C ILE A 27 0.71 -4.35 9.56
N LEU A 28 -0.49 -4.49 9.01
CA LEU A 28 -1.74 -4.65 9.78
C LEU A 28 -1.95 -6.09 10.28
N SER A 29 -1.40 -7.08 9.57
CA SER A 29 -1.41 -8.50 9.98
C SER A 29 -0.29 -9.29 9.31
N LYS A 30 0.18 -10.36 9.97
CA LYS A 30 1.26 -11.27 9.52
C LYS A 30 0.84 -12.73 9.68
N GLY A 31 1.47 -13.64 8.93
CA GLY A 31 1.27 -15.09 9.05
C GLY A 31 1.09 -15.76 7.68
N ALA A 32 0.22 -16.78 7.60
CA ALA A 32 -0.16 -17.37 6.31
C ALA A 32 -0.82 -16.34 5.36
N TRP A 33 -1.41 -15.29 5.93
CA TRP A 33 -1.90 -14.12 5.23
C TRP A 33 -1.33 -12.85 5.85
N ALA A 34 -0.95 -11.89 5.01
CA ALA A 34 -0.47 -10.58 5.44
C ALA A 34 -1.32 -9.48 4.81
N THR A 35 -1.68 -8.47 5.60
CA THR A 35 -2.25 -7.21 5.09
C THR A 35 -1.28 -6.09 5.40
N ILE A 36 -0.92 -5.32 4.38
CA ILE A 36 -0.01 -4.18 4.52
C ILE A 36 -0.68 -2.95 3.93
N LEU A 37 -0.66 -1.86 4.68
CA LEU A 37 -1.00 -0.53 4.21
C LEU A 37 0.27 0.16 3.75
N PHE A 38 0.30 0.63 2.51
CA PHE A 38 1.41 1.39 1.95
C PHE A 38 1.01 2.85 1.74
N ARG A 39 1.95 3.77 1.94
CA ARG A 39 1.90 5.17 1.51
C ARG A 39 2.94 5.35 0.41
N TYR A 40 2.56 5.95 -0.71
CA TYR A 40 3.42 6.06 -1.89
C TYR A 40 3.04 7.28 -2.75
N GLN A 41 3.92 7.64 -3.67
CA GLN A 41 3.67 8.65 -4.70
C GLN A 41 3.94 8.05 -6.08
N ASN A 42 3.22 8.54 -7.08
CA ASN A 42 3.53 8.26 -8.49
C ASN A 42 4.32 9.42 -9.08
N LEU A 43 5.28 9.08 -9.94
CA LEU A 43 5.95 10.05 -10.78
C LEU A 43 4.99 10.52 -11.88
N SER A 44 4.82 11.84 -12.00
CA SER A 44 4.10 12.44 -13.10
C SER A 44 4.96 12.40 -14.35
N LYS A 45 4.53 11.67 -15.39
CA LYS A 45 5.23 11.65 -16.69
C LYS A 45 5.25 13.04 -17.36
N ALA A 46 4.30 13.91 -17.02
CA ALA A 46 4.19 15.25 -17.60
C ALA A 46 5.15 16.26 -16.94
N THR A 47 5.37 16.15 -15.62
CA THR A 47 6.16 17.14 -14.87
C THR A 47 7.50 16.61 -14.37
N GLY A 48 7.70 15.29 -14.35
CA GLY A 48 8.89 14.66 -13.77
C GLY A 48 8.93 14.70 -12.24
N GLU A 49 7.83 15.08 -11.60
CA GLU A 49 7.75 15.23 -10.14
C GLU A 49 6.86 14.16 -9.51
N TYR A 50 7.15 13.79 -8.27
CA TYR A 50 6.28 12.93 -7.48
C TYR A 50 5.04 13.70 -7.06
N GLY A 51 3.87 13.14 -7.38
CA GLY A 51 2.58 13.76 -7.09
C GLY A 51 2.20 13.71 -5.60
N LYS A 52 0.92 13.91 -5.33
CA LYS A 52 0.35 13.80 -3.98
C LYS A 52 0.51 12.39 -3.40
N ASP A 53 0.39 12.32 -2.07
CA ASP A 53 0.27 11.05 -1.36
C ASP A 53 -0.89 10.20 -1.84
N MET A 54 -0.61 8.92 -2.02
CA MET A 54 -1.58 7.88 -2.27
C MET A 54 -1.32 6.70 -1.34
N TYR A 55 -2.34 5.86 -1.16
CA TYR A 55 -2.27 4.74 -0.25
C TYR A 55 -2.81 3.47 -0.89
N SER A 56 -2.34 2.32 -0.44
CA SER A 56 -2.81 1.02 -0.94
C SER A 56 -2.84 0.01 0.20
N ILE A 57 -4.01 -0.59 0.43
CA ILE A 57 -4.11 -1.77 1.30
C ILE A 57 -3.94 -2.98 0.41
N ARG A 58 -2.91 -3.79 0.66
CA ARG A 58 -2.61 -5.00 -0.13
C ARG A 58 -2.66 -6.23 0.75
N ARG A 59 -3.32 -7.28 0.25
CA ARG A 59 -3.39 -8.60 0.88
C ARG A 59 -2.48 -9.56 0.14
N TYR A 60 -1.70 -10.30 0.90
CA TYR A 60 -0.79 -11.33 0.43
C TYR A 60 -1.11 -12.66 1.10
N GLN A 61 -0.85 -13.77 0.40
CA GLN A 61 -0.93 -15.12 0.92
C GLN A 61 0.42 -15.79 0.80
N LYS A 62 0.92 -16.38 1.89
CA LYS A 62 2.16 -17.16 1.89
C LYS A 62 1.89 -18.54 1.28
N ARG A 63 2.58 -18.88 0.20
CA ARG A 63 2.58 -20.21 -0.43
C ARG A 63 4.02 -20.62 -0.71
N GLN A 64 4.36 -21.87 -0.39
CA GLN A 64 5.72 -22.41 -0.62
C GLN A 64 6.82 -21.46 -0.08
N GLY A 65 6.61 -20.94 1.14
CA GLY A 65 7.56 -20.02 1.78
C GLY A 65 7.52 -18.56 1.32
N ASN A 66 6.76 -18.21 0.29
CA ASN A 66 6.77 -16.86 -0.31
C ASN A 66 5.38 -16.20 -0.30
N TYR A 67 5.34 -14.89 -0.06
CA TYR A 67 4.12 -14.10 -0.17
C TYR A 67 3.78 -13.81 -1.63
N LEU A 68 2.55 -14.16 -2.01
CA LEU A 68 1.94 -13.88 -3.30
C LEU A 68 0.83 -12.83 -3.15
N PRO A 69 0.77 -11.80 -4.02
CA PRO A 69 -0.31 -10.82 -3.98
C PRO A 69 -1.66 -11.48 -4.28
N LYS A 70 -2.71 -11.07 -3.56
CA LYS A 70 -4.07 -11.62 -3.73
C LYS A 70 -5.10 -10.55 -4.06
N SER A 71 -5.11 -9.46 -3.31
CA SER A 71 -6.00 -8.34 -3.56
C SER A 71 -5.35 -7.02 -3.18
N LYS A 72 -5.85 -5.93 -3.75
CA LYS A 72 -5.45 -4.58 -3.41
C LYS A 72 -6.65 -3.65 -3.45
N PHE A 73 -6.61 -2.63 -2.59
CA PHE A 73 -7.52 -1.50 -2.63
C PHE A 73 -6.70 -0.22 -2.60
N ASN A 74 -6.89 0.63 -3.60
CA ASN A 74 -6.16 1.89 -3.73
C ASN A 74 -6.98 3.05 -3.19
N ILE A 75 -6.30 3.95 -2.51
CA ILE A 75 -6.84 5.20 -1.96
C ILE A 75 -6.05 6.32 -2.62
N SER A 76 -6.67 7.00 -3.58
CA SER A 76 -5.98 7.86 -4.54
C SER A 76 -5.76 9.28 -4.04
N SER A 77 -6.16 9.61 -2.81
CA SER A 77 -5.89 10.92 -2.22
C SER A 77 -5.97 10.94 -0.68
N PRO A 78 -5.36 11.95 -0.03
CA PRO A 78 -5.51 12.19 1.40
C PRO A 78 -6.95 12.41 1.83
N GLU A 79 -7.77 13.06 1.00
CA GLU A 79 -9.19 13.32 1.30
C GLU A 79 -10.00 12.03 1.33
N GLN A 80 -9.74 11.10 0.41
CA GLN A 80 -10.38 9.79 0.43
C GLN A 80 -9.94 8.98 1.66
N ALA A 81 -8.66 9.05 2.03
CA ALA A 81 -8.15 8.42 3.24
C ALA A 81 -8.85 8.94 4.50
N LYS A 82 -8.99 10.27 4.64
CA LYS A 82 -9.70 10.90 5.76
C LYS A 82 -11.14 10.40 5.87
N LYS A 83 -11.89 10.35 4.76
CA LYS A 83 -13.27 9.82 4.75
C LYS A 83 -13.35 8.36 5.23
N ILE A 84 -12.39 7.51 4.82
CA ILE A 84 -12.32 6.12 5.27
C ILE A 84 -12.03 6.06 6.78
N ILE A 85 -11.08 6.86 7.27
CA ILE A 85 -10.73 6.96 8.69
C ILE A 85 -11.97 7.36 9.51
N ASP A 86 -12.67 8.42 9.12
CA ASP A 86 -13.85 8.92 9.83
C ASP A 86 -14.96 7.86 9.88
N ALA A 87 -15.23 7.18 8.76
CA ALA A 87 -16.23 6.12 8.68
C ALA A 87 -15.87 4.92 9.58
N LEU A 88 -14.62 4.45 9.51
CA LEU A 88 -14.15 3.33 10.33
C LEU A 88 -14.17 3.69 11.81
N GLN A 89 -13.67 4.86 12.19
CA GLN A 89 -13.70 5.33 13.58
C GLN A 89 -15.11 5.39 14.13
N ARG A 90 -16.08 5.91 13.35
CA ARG A 90 -17.49 5.95 13.72
C ARG A 90 -18.06 4.56 13.97
N TRP A 91 -17.69 3.56 13.17
CA TRP A 91 -18.17 2.19 13.35
C TRP A 91 -17.48 1.47 14.51
N THR A 92 -16.19 1.68 14.73
CA THR A 92 -15.42 0.95 15.75
C THR A 92 -15.59 1.48 17.16
N LYS A 93 -15.92 2.77 17.33
CA LYS A 93 -16.12 3.36 18.67
C LYS A 93 -17.46 2.98 19.29
N GLY A 94 -18.31 2.22 18.59
CA GLY A 94 -19.70 1.99 18.97
C GLY A 94 -20.52 3.29 18.82
N LYS A 95 -21.83 3.14 18.60
CA LYS A 95 -22.74 4.23 18.99
C LYS A 95 -22.86 4.24 20.50
#